data_AF-A0A2E5XFL5-F1
#
_entry.id   AF-A0A2E5XFL5-F1
#
_cell.length_a   1.000
_cell.length_b   1.000
_cell.length_c   1.000
_cell.angle_alpha   90.00
_cell.angle_beta   90.00
_cell.angle_gamma   90.00
#
_symmetry.space_group_name_H-M   'P 1'
#
loop_
_entity.id
_entity.type
_entity.pdbx_description
1 polymer ?
#
loop_
_entity_poly.entity_id
_entity_poly.type
_entity_poly.pdbx_seq_one_letter_code
_entity_poly.pdbx_strand_id
1 'polypeptide(L)'
;MLTRAFSLQIYLLLAFSLTARADEPEAKESLLLSSTRQLTFAGKRAGEGYFSSDGSKMIFQSEREAGNPFFQIYLLDLETGDTEQISPGHGKTTCAWIHPGGKKVMFASTHNDPDARRKQEEELKLRAEGQEKRYSWDYDAYYDIYEYDLETKKYRNLTRTPGYDAEGAYSPDGKKVVFGSNRLGYSAADSLSKKDLEWFKLNPSFLMDIFIMDVDGSNPKQLTSEPGYDGGPFFNADGSKICWRRFNREGDQAEIFTMNSDGSDQRQLTSLGAMSWAPYFHPSGEYLVFATNLNGFANFELYLVDAGGKKQPVRVTWTDGFDGLPAFSPDGKRLSWTSKRSGVGGSQIFLADWNHDAAMELVAEAPARGAGTAEEEDSRKDPLLSSEALAGLSATAARVDEDDLRHHIEYLAGPELEGRMTGTPGEQKATAYVARAFEQFGLKPFLSQSYFHPFEFTAGVDLGDRNTLALQVGEEKLALKVNEDWRPLSFSQLGEIDAEEIVFAGYGIEIPEGQVAGDGSKTEMYSSYYHLAVKDKWVLVLRFMPENVTPERRRQFARYSSMRYKAMTAR
;
A
#
# COMPACT_ATOMS: atom_id res chain seq x y z
N MET A 1 10.78 83.97 -8.89
CA MET A 1 11.76 83.47 -9.88
C MET A 1 12.15 82.07 -9.43
N LEU A 2 11.46 81.03 -9.88
CA LEU A 2 11.75 80.19 -11.07
C LEU A 2 13.07 79.40 -10.97
N THR A 3 12.95 78.11 -10.60
CA THR A 3 13.68 76.88 -11.06
C THR A 3 13.33 75.73 -10.08
N ARG A 4 12.47 74.72 -10.38
CA ARG A 4 12.65 73.47 -11.19
C ARG A 4 13.99 72.78 -10.93
N ALA A 5 14.16 71.47 -10.74
CA ALA A 5 13.35 70.24 -10.71
C ALA A 5 14.27 69.15 -10.05
N PHE A 6 13.81 68.09 -9.38
CA PHE A 6 13.40 66.81 -9.96
C PHE A 6 12.91 65.91 -8.81
N SER A 7 11.69 65.38 -8.90
CA SER A 7 11.22 64.26 -8.06
C SER A 7 11.18 63.01 -8.92
N LEU A 8 11.97 62.01 -8.55
CA LEU A 8 11.98 60.69 -9.16
C LEU A 8 10.81 59.90 -8.55
N GLN A 9 9.72 59.74 -9.31
CA GLN A 9 8.63 58.82 -8.97
C GLN A 9 9.07 57.39 -9.36
N ILE A 10 9.38 56.57 -8.34
CA ILE A 10 9.48 55.12 -8.50
C ILE A 10 8.06 54.56 -8.44
N TYR A 11 7.54 54.13 -9.59
CA TYR A 11 6.36 53.26 -9.65
C TYR A 11 6.79 51.86 -9.22
N LEU A 12 6.44 51.48 -7.99
CA LEU A 12 6.54 50.09 -7.55
C LEU A 12 5.37 49.32 -8.17
N LEU A 13 5.61 48.70 -9.34
CA LEU A 13 4.73 47.65 -9.86
C LEU A 13 4.84 46.45 -8.93
N LEU A 14 3.84 46.24 -8.07
CA LEU A 14 3.61 44.93 -7.45
C LEU A 14 3.16 43.96 -8.54
N ALA A 15 4.12 43.31 -9.19
CA ALA A 15 3.87 42.04 -9.84
C ALA A 15 3.74 41.00 -8.71
N PHE A 16 2.50 40.65 -8.35
CA PHE A 16 2.24 39.44 -7.58
C PHE A 16 2.68 38.25 -8.44
N SER A 17 3.85 37.69 -8.12
CA SER A 17 4.30 36.40 -8.63
C SER A 17 3.34 35.31 -8.14
N LEU A 18 2.44 34.90 -9.03
CA LEU A 18 1.45 33.84 -8.85
C LEU A 18 2.07 32.46 -9.08
N THR A 19 3.26 32.22 -8.51
CA THR A 19 4.04 31.00 -8.70
C THR A 19 4.65 30.56 -7.38
N ALA A 20 3.80 30.17 -6.43
CA ALA A 20 4.23 29.46 -5.22
C ALA A 20 3.12 28.61 -4.56
N ARG A 21 1.98 28.39 -5.24
CA ARG A 21 0.82 27.69 -4.65
C ARG A 21 0.58 26.28 -5.22
N ALA A 22 1.43 25.81 -6.14
CA ALA A 22 1.22 24.57 -6.88
C ALA A 22 1.84 23.32 -6.22
N ASP A 23 2.58 23.47 -5.11
CA ASP A 23 3.30 22.36 -4.48
C ASP A 23 2.75 21.88 -3.14
N GLU A 24 1.66 22.48 -2.64
CA GLU A 24 1.00 21.98 -1.43
C GLU A 24 0.15 20.74 -1.76
N PRO A 25 0.22 19.66 -0.96
CA PRO A 25 -0.57 18.43 -1.15
C PRO A 25 -2.08 18.68 -1.37
N GLU A 26 -2.66 19.59 -0.59
CA GLU A 26 -4.07 19.98 -0.71
C GLU A 26 -4.40 20.62 -2.07
N ALA A 27 -3.47 21.43 -2.60
CA ALA A 27 -3.64 22.04 -3.92
C ALA A 27 -3.66 20.98 -5.03
N LYS A 28 -2.83 19.93 -4.93
CA LYS A 28 -2.79 18.81 -5.88
C LYS A 28 -4.04 17.94 -5.80
N GLU A 29 -4.51 17.61 -4.60
CA GLU A 29 -5.76 16.86 -4.39
C GLU A 29 -6.97 17.62 -4.94
N SER A 30 -7.01 18.95 -4.73
CA SER A 30 -8.13 19.81 -5.16
C SER A 30 -8.33 19.91 -6.68
N LEU A 31 -7.32 19.52 -7.48
CA LEU A 31 -7.46 19.46 -8.94
C LEU A 31 -8.44 18.36 -9.37
N LEU A 32 -8.47 17.26 -8.62
CA LEU A 32 -9.22 16.05 -8.95
C LEU A 32 -10.45 15.87 -8.07
N LEU A 33 -10.36 16.27 -6.80
CA LEU A 33 -11.40 16.09 -5.79
C LEU A 33 -11.87 17.44 -5.26
N SER A 34 -13.18 17.67 -5.31
CA SER A 34 -13.80 18.85 -4.69
C SER A 34 -15.07 18.46 -3.92
N SER A 35 -15.55 19.35 -3.06
CA SER A 35 -16.75 19.10 -2.23
C SER A 35 -16.68 17.82 -1.37
N THR A 36 -15.47 17.42 -0.97
CA THR A 36 -15.24 16.19 -0.20
C THR A 36 -16.04 16.19 1.10
N ARG A 37 -16.82 15.13 1.32
CA ARG A 37 -17.63 14.95 2.53
C ARG A 37 -17.63 13.50 2.98
N GLN A 38 -17.71 13.28 4.29
CA GLN A 38 -17.91 11.96 4.86
C GLN A 38 -19.35 11.51 4.64
N LEU A 39 -19.54 10.26 4.21
CA LEU A 39 -20.84 9.66 3.89
C LEU A 39 -21.34 8.77 5.02
N THR A 40 -20.46 8.02 5.68
CA THR A 40 -20.81 7.12 6.78
C THR A 40 -20.31 7.65 8.12
N PHE A 41 -21.18 7.70 9.12
CA PHE A 41 -20.85 8.21 10.47
C PHE A 41 -21.10 7.20 11.57
N ALA A 42 -21.95 6.21 11.31
CA ALA A 42 -22.32 5.20 12.28
C ALA A 42 -21.33 4.03 12.32
N GLY A 43 -21.09 3.54 13.53
CA GLY A 43 -20.31 2.32 13.77
C GLY A 43 -18.81 2.53 13.91
N LYS A 44 -18.12 1.42 14.17
CA LYS A 44 -16.66 1.38 14.34
C LYS A 44 -15.93 1.70 13.05
N ARG A 45 -16.46 1.24 11.90
CA ARG A 45 -15.85 1.45 10.58
C ARG A 45 -16.79 1.09 9.44
N ALA A 46 -16.52 1.66 8.28
CA ALA A 46 -17.01 1.23 6.98
C ALA A 46 -15.84 0.76 6.10
N GLY A 47 -16.16 -0.12 5.16
CA GLY A 47 -15.24 -0.59 4.12
C GLY A 47 -15.75 -0.18 2.74
N GLU A 48 -15.66 -1.10 1.78
CA GLU A 48 -16.08 -0.86 0.39
C GLU A 48 -17.54 -0.44 0.25
N GLY A 49 -17.81 0.38 -0.76
CA GLY A 49 -19.15 0.83 -1.14
C GLY A 49 -19.25 1.08 -2.65
N TYR A 50 -20.37 0.68 -3.24
CA TYR A 50 -20.59 0.73 -4.69
C TYR A 50 -21.96 1.31 -5.01
N PHE A 51 -22.02 2.13 -6.06
CA PHE A 51 -23.26 2.81 -6.47
C PHE A 51 -24.25 1.88 -7.19
N SER A 52 -25.54 2.19 -7.09
CA SER A 52 -26.55 1.69 -8.03
C SER A 52 -26.29 2.24 -9.43
N SER A 53 -26.83 1.58 -10.47
CA SER A 53 -26.68 1.99 -11.87
C SER A 53 -27.21 3.40 -12.18
N ASP A 54 -28.20 3.87 -11.41
CA ASP A 54 -28.74 5.23 -11.48
C ASP A 54 -28.02 6.24 -10.57
N GLY A 55 -27.05 5.79 -9.77
CA GLY A 55 -26.28 6.63 -8.84
C GLY A 55 -27.07 7.18 -7.65
N SER A 56 -28.29 6.68 -7.40
CA SER A 56 -29.17 7.11 -6.30
C SER A 56 -28.91 6.40 -4.98
N LYS A 57 -28.31 5.21 -5.01
CA LYS A 57 -28.06 4.36 -3.83
C LYS A 57 -26.61 3.91 -3.78
N MET A 58 -26.17 3.52 -2.60
CA MET A 58 -24.88 2.89 -2.36
C MET A 58 -25.07 1.64 -1.50
N ILE A 59 -24.59 0.49 -1.99
CA ILE A 59 -24.45 -0.72 -1.16
C ILE A 59 -23.04 -0.71 -0.57
N PHE A 60 -22.91 -0.95 0.73
CA PHE A 60 -21.61 -0.88 1.38
C PHE A 60 -21.52 -1.77 2.61
N GLN A 61 -20.30 -2.05 3.06
CA GLN A 61 -20.07 -2.83 4.27
C GLN A 61 -19.70 -1.96 5.47
N SER A 62 -20.24 -2.30 6.64
CA SER A 62 -19.92 -1.59 7.88
C SER A 62 -20.01 -2.48 9.12
N GLU A 63 -19.13 -2.23 10.07
CA GLU A 63 -19.18 -2.78 11.42
C GLU A 63 -19.80 -1.70 12.33
N ARG A 64 -21.10 -1.81 12.58
CA ARG A 64 -21.86 -0.74 13.26
C ARG A 64 -22.83 -1.18 14.35
N GLU A 65 -23.28 -2.43 14.32
CA GLU A 65 -24.24 -2.93 15.30
C GLU A 65 -23.51 -3.44 16.54
N ALA A 66 -23.89 -2.97 17.74
CA ALA A 66 -23.25 -3.39 18.98
C ALA A 66 -23.32 -4.91 19.23
N GLY A 67 -24.36 -5.57 18.72
CA GLY A 67 -24.55 -7.03 18.80
C GLY A 67 -23.84 -7.83 17.72
N ASN A 68 -23.08 -7.19 16.82
CA ASN A 68 -22.36 -7.87 15.74
C ASN A 68 -20.92 -7.33 15.58
N PRO A 69 -19.90 -8.16 15.86
CA PRO A 69 -18.51 -7.76 15.74
C PRO A 69 -17.96 -7.80 14.31
N PHE A 70 -18.78 -8.22 13.32
CA PHE A 70 -18.37 -8.41 11.93
C PHE A 70 -18.99 -7.38 10.99
N PHE A 71 -18.35 -7.17 9.84
CA PHE A 71 -18.93 -6.41 8.74
C PHE A 71 -20.27 -7.02 8.31
N GLN A 72 -21.27 -6.14 8.16
CA GLN A 72 -22.58 -6.42 7.57
C GLN A 72 -22.79 -5.50 6.37
N ILE A 73 -23.75 -5.87 5.51
CA ILE A 73 -24.05 -5.16 4.26
C ILE A 73 -25.26 -4.24 4.45
N TYR A 74 -25.13 -3.00 3.99
CA TYR A 74 -26.14 -1.96 4.14
C TYR A 74 -26.38 -1.24 2.81
N LEU A 75 -27.64 -0.96 2.52
CA LEU A 75 -28.06 -0.13 1.39
C LEU A 75 -28.41 1.27 1.89
N LEU A 76 -27.67 2.26 1.42
CA LEU A 76 -27.87 3.68 1.67
C LEU A 76 -28.60 4.32 0.48
N ASP A 77 -29.67 5.06 0.76
CA ASP A 77 -30.24 6.03 -0.19
C ASP A 77 -29.48 7.36 -0.08
N LEU A 78 -28.89 7.82 -1.19
CA LEU A 78 -28.03 9.01 -1.19
C LEU A 78 -28.83 10.32 -1.19
N GLU A 79 -30.13 10.26 -1.48
CA GLU A 79 -31.02 11.42 -1.44
C GLU A 79 -31.57 11.63 -0.01
N THR A 80 -32.09 10.56 0.61
CA THR A 80 -32.72 10.67 1.94
C THR A 80 -31.75 10.45 3.09
N GLY A 81 -30.65 9.73 2.87
CA GLY A 81 -29.74 9.27 3.91
C GLY A 81 -30.22 8.00 4.64
N ASP A 82 -31.37 7.44 4.25
CA ASP A 82 -31.91 6.23 4.87
C ASP A 82 -30.97 5.05 4.62
N THR A 83 -30.72 4.26 5.65
CA THR A 83 -29.85 3.09 5.58
C THR A 83 -30.59 1.84 6.05
N GLU A 84 -30.65 0.82 5.20
CA GLU A 84 -31.25 -0.49 5.49
C GLU A 84 -30.17 -1.57 5.56
N GLN A 85 -30.19 -2.43 6.58
CA GLN A 85 -29.33 -3.62 6.60
C GLN A 85 -29.88 -4.67 5.62
N ILE A 86 -29.04 -5.10 4.68
CA ILE A 86 -29.37 -6.11 3.66
C ILE A 86 -28.94 -7.50 4.06
N SER A 87 -27.82 -7.64 4.78
CA SER A 87 -27.36 -8.95 5.22
C SER A 87 -28.17 -9.48 6.42
N PRO A 88 -28.12 -10.79 6.71
CA PRO A 88 -28.93 -11.41 7.77
C PRO A 88 -28.65 -10.94 9.21
N GLY A 89 -27.53 -10.24 9.46
CA GLY A 89 -27.14 -9.77 10.79
C GLY A 89 -26.33 -10.79 11.60
N HIS A 90 -25.98 -11.93 11.02
CA HIS A 90 -25.07 -12.91 11.59
C HIS A 90 -24.14 -13.51 10.52
N GLY A 91 -23.05 -14.11 10.96
CA GLY A 91 -21.98 -14.53 10.06
C GLY A 91 -21.21 -13.34 9.50
N LYS A 92 -20.08 -13.63 8.85
CA LYS A 92 -19.26 -12.61 8.20
C LYS A 92 -19.88 -12.28 6.85
N THR A 93 -19.68 -11.05 6.38
CA THR A 93 -20.10 -10.61 5.05
C THR A 93 -19.07 -9.72 4.42
N THR A 94 -19.04 -9.70 3.09
CA THR A 94 -18.16 -8.83 2.30
C THR A 94 -18.68 -8.69 0.87
N CYS A 95 -18.13 -7.74 0.11
CA CYS A 95 -18.19 -7.64 -1.35
C CYS A 95 -19.61 -7.67 -1.89
N ALA A 96 -20.35 -6.59 -1.64
CA ALA A 96 -21.72 -6.44 -2.08
C ALA A 96 -21.83 -5.64 -3.37
N TRP A 97 -22.88 -5.91 -4.16
CA TRP A 97 -23.13 -5.21 -5.43
C TRP A 97 -24.62 -5.10 -5.72
N ILE A 98 -25.08 -3.99 -6.29
CA ILE A 98 -26.49 -3.80 -6.70
C ILE A 98 -26.64 -4.28 -8.13
N HIS A 99 -27.54 -5.22 -8.39
CA HIS A 99 -27.84 -5.69 -9.75
C HIS A 99 -28.23 -4.49 -10.64
N PRO A 100 -27.77 -4.38 -11.91
CA PRO A 100 -28.02 -3.21 -12.76
C PRO A 100 -29.51 -2.84 -12.93
N GLY A 101 -30.39 -3.83 -12.83
CA GLY A 101 -31.85 -3.65 -12.81
C GLY A 101 -32.44 -3.08 -11.51
N GLY A 102 -31.63 -2.80 -10.48
CA GLY A 102 -32.01 -2.09 -9.24
C GLY A 102 -32.86 -2.85 -8.22
N LYS A 103 -33.31 -4.08 -8.53
CA LYS A 103 -34.24 -4.85 -7.66
C LYS A 103 -33.57 -5.86 -6.75
N LYS A 104 -32.28 -6.12 -6.95
CA LYS A 104 -31.55 -7.20 -6.30
C LYS A 104 -30.17 -6.74 -5.87
N VAL A 105 -29.65 -7.34 -4.82
CA VAL A 105 -28.32 -7.11 -4.29
C VAL A 105 -27.61 -8.44 -4.15
N MET A 106 -26.34 -8.50 -4.53
CA MET A 106 -25.46 -9.62 -4.27
C MET A 106 -24.52 -9.30 -3.12
N PHE A 107 -24.11 -10.28 -2.33
CA PHE A 107 -23.04 -10.19 -1.34
C PHE A 107 -22.49 -11.57 -0.99
N ALA A 108 -21.25 -11.63 -0.50
CA ALA A 108 -20.67 -12.87 0.01
C ALA A 108 -20.90 -13.00 1.52
N SER A 109 -21.16 -14.20 2.02
CA SER A 109 -21.41 -14.40 3.44
C SER A 109 -21.18 -15.82 3.95
N THR A 110 -20.81 -15.92 5.24
CA THR A 110 -20.72 -17.18 5.98
C THR A 110 -21.98 -17.48 6.81
N HIS A 111 -23.10 -16.78 6.61
CA HIS A 111 -24.28 -16.90 7.48
C HIS A 111 -24.94 -18.29 7.52
N ASN A 112 -24.63 -19.16 6.56
CA ASN A 112 -25.05 -20.57 6.55
C ASN A 112 -24.01 -21.54 7.12
N ASP A 113 -22.85 -21.04 7.57
CA ASP A 113 -21.96 -21.82 8.43
C ASP A 113 -22.73 -22.24 9.68
N PRO A 114 -22.82 -23.55 9.99
CA PRO A 114 -23.46 -24.05 11.20
C PRO A 114 -22.95 -23.39 12.49
N ASP A 115 -21.69 -22.94 12.49
CA ASP A 115 -21.03 -22.30 13.61
C ASP A 115 -21.07 -20.76 13.57
N ALA A 116 -21.72 -20.13 12.58
CA ALA A 116 -21.70 -18.67 12.39
C ALA A 116 -22.07 -17.88 13.66
N ARG A 117 -23.13 -18.31 14.36
CA ARG A 117 -23.60 -17.65 15.59
C ARG A 117 -22.66 -17.89 16.77
N ARG A 118 -22.16 -19.12 16.91
CA ARG A 118 -21.18 -19.47 17.96
C ARG A 118 -19.89 -18.65 17.79
N LYS A 119 -19.35 -18.58 16.57
CA LYS A 119 -18.17 -17.76 16.22
C LYS A 119 -18.40 -16.27 16.53
N GLN A 120 -19.62 -15.77 16.30
CA GLN A 120 -20.00 -14.39 16.62
C GLN A 120 -20.02 -14.12 18.14
N GLU A 121 -20.62 -15.01 18.92
CA GLU A 121 -20.66 -14.92 20.39
C GLU A 121 -19.24 -14.99 20.99
N GLU A 122 -18.40 -15.88 20.47
CA GLU A 122 -16.99 -16.02 20.88
C GLU A 122 -16.20 -14.73 20.62
N GLU A 123 -16.33 -14.12 19.44
CA GLU A 123 -15.66 -12.87 19.12
C GLU A 123 -16.12 -11.71 20.03
N LEU A 124 -17.43 -11.60 20.30
CA LEU A 124 -17.94 -10.60 21.24
C LEU A 124 -17.36 -10.78 22.64
N LYS A 125 -17.24 -12.03 23.11
CA LYS A 125 -16.63 -12.35 24.40
C LYS A 125 -15.15 -11.95 24.43
N LEU A 126 -14.37 -12.30 23.41
CA LEU A 126 -12.95 -11.93 23.32
C LEU A 126 -12.74 -10.41 23.36
N ARG A 127 -13.60 -9.65 22.67
CA ARG A 127 -13.55 -8.19 22.69
C ARG A 127 -13.90 -7.60 24.05
N ALA A 128 -14.92 -8.14 24.72
CA ALA A 128 -15.29 -7.72 26.08
C ALA A 128 -14.16 -7.99 27.09
N GLU A 129 -13.34 -9.02 26.86
CA GLU A 129 -12.16 -9.36 27.66
C GLU A 129 -10.89 -8.58 27.24
N GLY A 130 -10.98 -7.65 26.28
CA GLY A 130 -9.85 -6.85 25.79
C GLY A 130 -8.86 -7.63 24.91
N GLN A 131 -9.23 -8.83 24.46
CA GLN A 131 -8.43 -9.71 23.60
C GLN A 131 -8.78 -9.53 22.11
N GLU A 132 -9.17 -8.32 21.71
CA GLU A 132 -9.51 -8.03 20.33
C GLU A 132 -8.30 -8.24 19.42
N LYS A 133 -8.46 -9.07 18.41
CA LYS A 133 -7.43 -9.27 17.38
C LYS A 133 -7.41 -8.08 16.44
N ARG A 134 -6.21 -7.71 15.97
CA ARG A 134 -6.10 -6.81 14.83
C ARG A 134 -6.85 -7.42 13.66
N TYR A 135 -7.65 -6.61 12.98
CA TYR A 135 -8.38 -7.04 11.80
C TYR A 135 -7.45 -7.68 10.76
N SER A 136 -7.84 -8.85 10.30
CA SER A 136 -7.26 -9.56 9.16
C SER A 136 -8.37 -10.02 8.25
N TRP A 137 -8.14 -9.97 6.94
CA TRP A 137 -9.05 -10.57 5.98
C TRP A 137 -9.03 -12.09 6.12
N ASP A 138 -10.17 -12.71 6.32
CA ASP A 138 -10.29 -14.13 6.60
C ASP A 138 -10.94 -14.84 5.41
N TYR A 139 -10.21 -15.80 4.83
CA TYR A 139 -10.64 -16.61 3.69
C TYR A 139 -11.38 -17.85 4.17
N ASP A 140 -12.42 -17.64 4.99
CA ASP A 140 -13.24 -18.69 5.59
C ASP A 140 -13.86 -19.57 4.48
N ALA A 141 -13.79 -20.90 4.66
CA ALA A 141 -14.21 -21.89 3.66
C ALA A 141 -15.74 -22.00 3.51
N TYR A 142 -16.51 -21.26 4.30
CA TYR A 142 -17.98 -21.21 4.25
C TYR A 142 -18.52 -19.95 3.57
N TYR A 143 -17.67 -19.17 2.89
CA TYR A 143 -18.12 -18.01 2.13
C TYR A 143 -18.79 -18.46 0.84
N ASP A 144 -20.09 -18.20 0.75
CA ASP A 144 -20.87 -18.32 -0.47
C ASP A 144 -21.38 -16.93 -0.93
N ILE A 145 -21.68 -16.82 -2.21
CA ILE A 145 -22.32 -15.65 -2.81
C ILE A 145 -23.83 -15.81 -2.77
N TYR A 146 -24.51 -14.79 -2.22
CA TYR A 146 -25.96 -14.73 -2.10
C TYR A 146 -26.53 -13.57 -2.91
N GLU A 147 -27.70 -13.80 -3.46
CA GLU A 147 -28.57 -12.77 -4.03
C GLU A 147 -29.72 -12.50 -3.05
N TYR A 148 -30.03 -11.23 -2.82
CA TYR A 148 -31.15 -10.75 -2.04
C TYR A 148 -32.08 -9.93 -2.93
N ASP A 149 -33.36 -10.29 -2.92
CA ASP A 149 -34.40 -9.59 -3.65
C ASP A 149 -35.02 -8.50 -2.76
N LEU A 150 -34.92 -7.24 -3.18
CA LEU A 150 -35.30 -6.07 -2.37
C LEU A 150 -36.82 -5.96 -2.17
N GLU A 151 -37.62 -6.55 -3.06
CA GLU A 151 -39.08 -6.48 -3.01
C GLU A 151 -39.66 -7.61 -2.15
N THR A 152 -39.24 -8.85 -2.42
CA THR A 152 -39.74 -10.04 -1.72
C THR A 152 -39.00 -10.29 -0.39
N LYS A 153 -37.88 -9.62 -0.17
CA LYS A 153 -37.02 -9.74 1.02
C LYS A 153 -36.49 -11.18 1.22
N LYS A 154 -36.25 -11.89 0.11
CA LYS A 154 -35.78 -13.29 0.10
C LYS A 154 -34.34 -13.41 -0.37
N TYR A 155 -33.61 -14.35 0.25
CA TYR A 155 -32.27 -14.73 -0.16
C TYR A 155 -32.30 -15.95 -1.10
N ARG A 156 -31.35 -15.97 -2.03
CA ARG A 156 -31.00 -17.12 -2.86
C ARG A 156 -29.49 -17.33 -2.78
N ASN A 157 -29.07 -18.55 -2.44
CA ASN A 157 -27.66 -18.91 -2.50
C ASN A 157 -27.24 -19.25 -3.95
N LEU A 158 -26.23 -18.56 -4.48
CA LEU A 158 -25.73 -18.73 -5.85
C LEU A 158 -24.56 -19.72 -5.93
N THR A 159 -23.72 -19.78 -4.90
CA THR A 159 -22.60 -20.74 -4.82
C THR A 159 -22.82 -21.71 -3.66
N ARG A 160 -22.26 -22.92 -3.73
CA ARG A 160 -22.41 -23.96 -2.69
C ARG A 160 -21.17 -24.83 -2.58
N THR A 161 -20.01 -24.25 -2.84
CA THR A 161 -18.75 -24.98 -2.93
C THR A 161 -17.87 -24.56 -1.77
N PRO A 162 -17.23 -25.51 -1.04
CA PRO A 162 -16.28 -25.16 -0.01
C PRO A 162 -15.19 -24.23 -0.55
N GLY A 163 -14.99 -23.12 0.14
CA GLY A 163 -14.04 -22.08 -0.22
C GLY A 163 -14.52 -20.69 0.12
N TYR A 164 -13.73 -19.72 -0.32
CA TYR A 164 -14.02 -18.32 -0.26
C TYR A 164 -14.55 -17.87 -1.61
N ASP A 165 -15.86 -17.98 -1.84
CA ASP A 165 -16.51 -17.37 -3.00
C ASP A 165 -16.97 -15.96 -2.62
N ALA A 166 -16.27 -14.94 -3.12
CA ALA A 166 -16.59 -13.54 -2.80
C ALA A 166 -16.07 -12.57 -3.87
N GLU A 167 -15.97 -11.27 -3.55
CA GLU A 167 -15.45 -10.25 -4.45
C GLU A 167 -16.24 -10.17 -5.77
N GLY A 168 -17.55 -10.41 -5.68
CA GLY A 168 -18.43 -10.51 -6.84
C GLY A 168 -18.86 -9.16 -7.39
N ALA A 169 -18.88 -9.03 -8.73
CA ALA A 169 -19.47 -7.91 -9.45
C ALA A 169 -20.39 -8.41 -10.58
N TYR A 170 -21.58 -7.79 -10.72
CA TYR A 170 -22.46 -8.07 -11.85
C TYR A 170 -21.92 -7.43 -13.14
N SER A 171 -22.10 -8.10 -14.28
CA SER A 171 -21.91 -7.46 -15.60
C SER A 171 -22.90 -6.32 -15.79
N PRO A 172 -22.58 -5.29 -16.60
CA PRO A 172 -23.47 -4.15 -16.82
C PRO A 172 -24.86 -4.54 -17.38
N ASP A 173 -24.95 -5.64 -18.14
CA ASP A 173 -26.21 -6.18 -18.64
C ASP A 173 -26.96 -7.08 -17.64
N GLY A 174 -26.38 -7.32 -16.46
CA GLY A 174 -26.96 -8.12 -15.37
C GLY A 174 -27.00 -9.62 -15.61
N LYS A 175 -26.32 -10.15 -16.64
CA LYS A 175 -26.40 -11.58 -17.00
C LYS A 175 -25.30 -12.44 -16.41
N LYS A 176 -24.19 -11.84 -16.01
CA LYS A 176 -23.01 -12.55 -15.50
C LYS A 176 -22.58 -11.99 -14.15
N VAL A 177 -21.86 -12.81 -13.40
CA VAL A 177 -21.13 -12.43 -12.19
C VAL A 177 -19.68 -12.82 -12.37
N VAL A 178 -18.76 -11.86 -12.24
CA VAL A 178 -17.33 -12.13 -12.07
C VAL A 178 -17.02 -12.10 -10.57
N PHE A 179 -16.19 -13.00 -10.06
CA PHE A 179 -15.93 -13.14 -8.63
C PHE A 179 -14.58 -13.79 -8.37
N GLY A 180 -14.03 -13.61 -7.16
CA GLY A 180 -12.83 -14.28 -6.69
C GLY A 180 -13.18 -15.59 -5.98
N SER A 181 -12.39 -16.64 -6.18
CA SER A 181 -12.61 -17.93 -5.54
C SER A 181 -11.36 -18.79 -5.37
N ASN A 182 -11.20 -19.38 -4.19
CA ASN A 182 -10.18 -20.40 -3.92
C ASN A 182 -10.71 -21.85 -3.94
N ARG A 183 -11.90 -22.08 -4.50
CA ARG A 183 -12.59 -23.38 -4.52
C ARG A 183 -11.73 -24.55 -5.00
N LEU A 184 -10.79 -24.32 -5.92
CA LEU A 184 -9.93 -25.37 -6.47
C LEU A 184 -8.92 -25.91 -5.44
N GLY A 185 -8.54 -25.09 -4.46
CA GLY A 185 -7.77 -25.52 -3.30
C GLY A 185 -8.46 -26.63 -2.49
N TYR A 186 -9.79 -26.70 -2.56
CA TYR A 186 -10.60 -27.74 -1.93
C TYR A 186 -11.02 -28.82 -2.93
N SER A 187 -11.66 -28.45 -4.04
CA SER A 187 -12.30 -29.40 -4.96
C SER A 187 -11.31 -30.15 -5.87
N ALA A 188 -10.11 -29.61 -6.06
CA ALA A 188 -9.07 -30.16 -6.92
C ALA A 188 -7.74 -30.36 -6.19
N ALA A 189 -7.78 -30.55 -4.87
CA ALA A 189 -6.58 -30.68 -4.02
C ALA A 189 -5.61 -31.77 -4.51
N ASP A 190 -6.12 -32.87 -5.05
CA ASP A 190 -5.30 -33.97 -5.59
C ASP A 190 -4.52 -33.60 -6.85
N SER A 191 -4.91 -32.53 -7.55
CA SER A 191 -4.22 -32.02 -8.74
C SER A 191 -3.13 -30.99 -8.40
N LEU A 192 -3.07 -30.53 -7.15
CA LEU A 192 -2.07 -29.56 -6.71
C LEU A 192 -0.73 -30.23 -6.39
N SER A 193 0.36 -29.50 -6.59
CA SER A 193 1.66 -29.95 -6.09
C SER A 193 1.61 -30.01 -4.55
N LYS A 194 2.40 -30.92 -3.95
CA LYS A 194 2.50 -30.99 -2.47
C LYS A 194 2.87 -29.64 -1.86
N LYS A 195 3.76 -28.89 -2.51
CA LYS A 195 4.20 -27.57 -2.05
C LYS A 195 3.03 -26.57 -2.05
N ASP A 196 2.24 -26.54 -3.12
CA ASP A 196 1.13 -25.61 -3.26
C ASP A 196 -0.03 -25.96 -2.32
N LEU A 197 -0.29 -27.26 -2.11
CA LEU A 197 -1.27 -27.70 -1.13
C LEU A 197 -0.88 -27.33 0.32
N GLU A 198 0.38 -27.53 0.70
CA GLU A 198 0.87 -27.10 2.02
C GLU A 198 0.84 -25.58 2.17
N TRP A 199 1.17 -24.84 1.11
CA TRP A 199 1.08 -23.38 1.12
C TRP A 199 -0.36 -22.90 1.25
N PHE A 200 -1.30 -23.52 0.54
CA PHE A 200 -2.73 -23.22 0.64
C PHE A 200 -3.29 -23.46 2.04
N LYS A 201 -2.89 -24.55 2.70
CA LYS A 201 -3.29 -24.82 4.10
C LYS A 201 -2.82 -23.74 5.08
N LEU A 202 -1.68 -23.12 4.82
CA LEU A 202 -1.12 -22.04 5.65
C LEU A 202 -1.72 -20.68 5.27
N ASN A 203 -1.96 -20.45 3.99
CA ASN A 203 -2.51 -19.22 3.46
C ASN A 203 -3.55 -19.50 2.37
N PRO A 204 -4.84 -19.58 2.73
CA PRO A 204 -5.90 -19.88 1.77
C PRO A 204 -6.10 -18.81 0.68
N SER A 205 -5.46 -17.64 0.77
CA SER A 205 -5.48 -16.64 -0.30
C SER A 205 -4.65 -17.06 -1.51
N PHE A 206 -3.67 -17.96 -1.35
CA PHE A 206 -2.69 -18.32 -2.38
C PHE A 206 -3.26 -18.99 -3.64
N LEU A 207 -4.49 -19.53 -3.57
CA LEU A 207 -5.15 -20.18 -4.71
C LEU A 207 -6.43 -19.47 -5.11
N MET A 208 -6.55 -18.19 -4.81
CA MET A 208 -7.66 -17.43 -5.35
C MET A 208 -7.43 -17.12 -6.82
N ASP A 209 -8.43 -17.48 -7.60
CA ASP A 209 -8.52 -17.15 -8.99
C ASP A 209 -9.78 -16.34 -9.27
N ILE A 210 -9.78 -15.66 -10.41
CA ILE A 210 -10.97 -15.01 -10.95
C ILE A 210 -11.82 -16.04 -11.68
N PHE A 211 -13.11 -16.06 -11.36
CA PHE A 211 -14.12 -16.87 -12.02
C PHE A 211 -15.23 -15.98 -12.59
N ILE A 212 -15.96 -16.51 -13.56
CA ILE A 212 -17.20 -15.92 -14.07
C ILE A 212 -18.30 -16.98 -14.10
N MET A 213 -19.54 -16.61 -13.80
CA MET A 213 -20.71 -17.48 -13.84
C MET A 213 -21.93 -16.76 -14.42
N ASP A 214 -22.97 -17.50 -14.77
CA ASP A 214 -24.29 -16.93 -15.05
C ASP A 214 -24.89 -16.32 -13.77
N VAL A 215 -25.73 -15.29 -13.94
CA VAL A 215 -26.39 -14.57 -12.83
C VAL A 215 -27.16 -15.48 -11.87
N ASP A 216 -27.56 -16.67 -12.32
CA ASP A 216 -28.30 -17.65 -11.55
C ASP A 216 -27.41 -18.64 -10.76
N GLY A 217 -26.09 -18.49 -10.87
CA GLY A 217 -25.07 -19.33 -10.23
C GLY A 217 -24.56 -20.49 -11.10
N SER A 218 -25.13 -20.69 -12.29
CA SER A 218 -24.74 -21.79 -13.19
C SER A 218 -23.51 -21.47 -14.04
N ASN A 219 -22.93 -22.51 -14.64
CA ASN A 219 -21.80 -22.42 -15.58
C ASN A 219 -20.58 -21.63 -15.07
N PRO A 220 -20.05 -21.92 -13.87
CA PRO A 220 -18.82 -21.28 -13.40
C PRO A 220 -17.63 -21.66 -14.30
N LYS A 221 -16.85 -20.65 -14.71
CA LYS A 221 -15.66 -20.77 -15.55
C LYS A 221 -14.51 -20.01 -14.88
N GLN A 222 -13.37 -20.67 -14.73
CA GLN A 222 -12.12 -20.05 -14.28
C GLN A 222 -11.53 -19.15 -15.39
N LEU A 223 -11.08 -17.95 -15.03
CA LEU A 223 -10.47 -16.97 -15.93
C LEU A 223 -8.96 -16.81 -15.71
N THR A 224 -8.47 -17.05 -14.49
CA THR A 224 -7.04 -16.98 -14.13
C THR A 224 -6.59 -18.29 -13.49
N SER A 225 -5.30 -18.60 -13.57
CA SER A 225 -4.74 -19.82 -12.98
C SER A 225 -3.27 -19.68 -12.60
N GLU A 226 -2.79 -18.44 -12.45
CA GLU A 226 -1.38 -18.17 -12.14
C GLU A 226 -1.15 -18.33 -10.62
N PRO A 227 0.02 -18.85 -10.18
CA PRO A 227 0.32 -18.96 -8.76
C PRO A 227 0.33 -17.58 -8.08
N GLY A 228 -0.50 -17.40 -7.06
CA GLY A 228 -0.65 -16.11 -6.37
C GLY A 228 -2.10 -15.86 -5.96
N TYR A 229 -2.35 -14.66 -5.45
CA TYR A 229 -3.68 -14.23 -5.06
C TYR A 229 -4.25 -13.30 -6.13
N ASP A 230 -5.21 -13.78 -6.93
CA ASP A 230 -6.00 -12.94 -7.83
C ASP A 230 -7.35 -12.59 -7.18
N GLY A 231 -7.71 -11.30 -7.15
CA GLY A 231 -8.93 -10.87 -6.48
C GLY A 231 -9.46 -9.48 -6.83
N GLY A 232 -10.68 -9.19 -6.38
CA GLY A 232 -11.41 -7.94 -6.62
C GLY A 232 -11.67 -7.66 -8.09
N PRO A 233 -12.29 -8.59 -8.83
CA PRO A 233 -12.59 -8.37 -10.23
C PRO A 233 -13.78 -7.40 -10.41
N PHE A 234 -13.67 -6.46 -11.35
CA PHE A 234 -14.78 -5.59 -11.76
C PHE A 234 -14.87 -5.50 -13.28
N PHE A 235 -16.10 -5.45 -13.80
CA PHE A 235 -16.34 -5.11 -15.20
C PHE A 235 -16.12 -3.61 -15.44
N ASN A 236 -15.69 -3.24 -16.64
CA ASN A 236 -15.85 -1.87 -17.13
C ASN A 236 -17.32 -1.58 -17.51
N ALA A 237 -17.64 -0.32 -17.81
CA ALA A 237 -19.03 0.12 -18.02
C ALA A 237 -19.75 -0.55 -19.21
N ASP A 238 -19.03 -0.96 -20.26
CA ASP A 238 -19.60 -1.67 -21.41
C ASP A 238 -19.56 -3.20 -21.28
N GLY A 239 -18.90 -3.73 -20.24
CA GLY A 239 -18.79 -5.16 -19.95
C GLY A 239 -17.81 -5.91 -20.85
N SER A 240 -17.04 -5.22 -21.70
CA SER A 240 -16.04 -5.84 -22.58
C SER A 240 -14.77 -6.26 -21.84
N LYS A 241 -14.46 -5.60 -20.72
CA LYS A 241 -13.23 -5.83 -19.95
C LYS A 241 -13.50 -6.09 -18.47
N ILE A 242 -12.55 -6.78 -17.85
CA ILE A 242 -12.46 -7.01 -16.41
C ILE A 242 -11.12 -6.43 -15.93
N CYS A 243 -11.09 -5.80 -14.75
CA CYS A 243 -9.88 -5.46 -14.02
C CYS A 243 -9.81 -6.22 -12.71
N TRP A 244 -8.60 -6.54 -12.23
CA TRP A 244 -8.38 -7.19 -10.93
C TRP A 244 -6.99 -6.85 -10.40
N ARG A 245 -6.70 -7.25 -9.16
CA ARG A 245 -5.34 -7.26 -8.61
C ARG A 245 -4.75 -8.66 -8.64
N ARG A 246 -3.45 -8.75 -8.89
CA ARG A 246 -2.69 -9.99 -8.79
C ARG A 246 -1.53 -9.81 -7.83
N PHE A 247 -1.42 -10.70 -6.86
CA PHE A 247 -0.28 -10.75 -5.96
C PHE A 247 0.82 -11.63 -6.54
N ASN A 248 2.06 -11.34 -6.16
CA ASN A 248 3.13 -12.31 -6.31
C ASN A 248 2.91 -13.52 -5.38
N ARG A 249 3.73 -14.55 -5.54
CA ARG A 249 3.62 -15.79 -4.78
C ARG A 249 3.77 -15.55 -3.27
N GLU A 250 4.64 -14.64 -2.89
CA GLU A 250 4.98 -14.30 -1.51
C GLU A 250 3.86 -13.51 -0.81
N GLY A 251 3.00 -12.83 -1.58
CA GLY A 251 1.85 -12.07 -1.09
C GLY A 251 2.19 -10.69 -0.54
N ASP A 252 3.41 -10.19 -0.78
CA ASP A 252 3.90 -8.90 -0.29
C ASP A 252 3.87 -7.78 -1.35
N GLN A 253 3.61 -8.12 -2.62
CA GLN A 253 3.41 -7.17 -3.71
C GLN A 253 2.15 -7.52 -4.49
N ALA A 254 1.47 -6.49 -5.01
CA ALA A 254 0.31 -6.66 -5.87
C ALA A 254 0.28 -5.61 -6.98
N GLU A 255 -0.14 -6.04 -8.16
CA GLU A 255 -0.22 -5.19 -9.35
C GLU A 255 -1.62 -5.29 -9.97
N ILE A 256 -2.00 -4.25 -10.71
CA ILE A 256 -3.30 -4.14 -11.37
C ILE A 256 -3.22 -4.76 -12.76
N PHE A 257 -4.24 -5.53 -13.12
CA PHE A 257 -4.36 -6.20 -14.41
C PHE A 257 -5.72 -5.94 -15.07
N THR A 258 -5.78 -6.15 -16.38
CA THR A 258 -7.02 -6.18 -17.17
C THR A 258 -7.06 -7.34 -18.15
N MET A 259 -8.26 -7.76 -18.54
CA MET A 259 -8.54 -8.81 -19.53
C MET A 259 -9.86 -8.54 -20.23
N ASN A 260 -10.10 -9.21 -21.35
CA ASN A 260 -11.45 -9.27 -21.93
C ASN A 260 -12.38 -10.11 -21.04
N SER A 261 -13.68 -9.86 -21.11
CA SER A 261 -14.67 -10.56 -20.26
C SER A 261 -14.76 -12.07 -20.45
N ASP A 262 -14.20 -12.60 -21.54
CA ASP A 262 -14.07 -14.05 -21.79
C ASP A 262 -12.81 -14.68 -21.16
N GLY A 263 -11.92 -13.87 -20.58
CA GLY A 263 -10.65 -14.25 -19.96
C GLY A 263 -9.41 -14.07 -20.85
N SER A 264 -9.60 -13.72 -22.13
CA SER A 264 -8.49 -13.49 -23.06
C SER A 264 -7.80 -12.14 -22.84
N ASP A 265 -6.61 -11.96 -23.41
CA ASP A 265 -5.89 -10.68 -23.41
C ASP A 265 -5.57 -10.14 -22.00
N GLN A 266 -5.13 -11.02 -21.09
CA GLN A 266 -4.64 -10.60 -19.78
C GLN A 266 -3.41 -9.69 -19.91
N ARG A 267 -3.46 -8.50 -19.32
CA ARG A 267 -2.43 -7.46 -19.38
C ARG A 267 -2.18 -6.85 -18.02
N GLN A 268 -0.91 -6.70 -17.66
CA GLN A 268 -0.48 -5.98 -16.47
C GLN A 268 -0.50 -4.47 -16.72
N LEU A 269 -1.18 -3.69 -15.87
CA LEU A 269 -1.33 -2.24 -15.94
C LEU A 269 -0.38 -1.47 -15.01
N THR A 270 0.10 -2.08 -13.93
CA THR A 270 1.09 -1.47 -13.02
C THR A 270 2.30 -2.38 -12.79
N SER A 271 3.45 -1.81 -12.44
CA SER A 271 4.67 -2.55 -12.05
C SER A 271 5.44 -1.71 -11.02
N LEU A 272 4.81 -1.44 -9.89
CA LEU A 272 5.28 -0.51 -8.87
C LEU A 272 6.18 -1.17 -7.82
N GLY A 273 6.17 -2.50 -7.71
CA GLY A 273 6.89 -3.20 -6.64
C GLY A 273 6.33 -2.89 -5.24
N ALA A 274 5.07 -2.47 -5.22
CA ALA A 274 4.31 -2.06 -4.05
C ALA A 274 3.00 -2.87 -3.96
N MET A 275 2.19 -2.62 -2.94
CA MET A 275 0.86 -3.20 -2.82
C MET A 275 -0.14 -2.34 -3.59
N SER A 276 -0.56 -2.77 -4.78
CA SER A 276 -1.63 -2.12 -5.55
C SER A 276 -2.94 -2.89 -5.39
N TRP A 277 -4.00 -2.23 -4.93
CA TRP A 277 -5.25 -2.86 -4.53
C TRP A 277 -6.48 -2.06 -4.99
N ALA A 278 -7.61 -2.77 -5.14
CA ALA A 278 -8.95 -2.28 -5.38
C ALA A 278 -9.04 -1.40 -6.64
N PRO A 279 -8.65 -1.95 -7.82
CA PRO A 279 -8.79 -1.24 -9.06
C PRO A 279 -10.28 -1.08 -9.41
N TYR A 280 -10.65 0.07 -9.96
CA TYR A 280 -12.01 0.34 -10.42
C TYR A 280 -11.96 1.20 -11.69
N PHE A 281 -12.73 0.83 -12.72
CA PHE A 281 -12.79 1.60 -13.96
C PHE A 281 -13.53 2.92 -13.76
N HIS A 282 -13.03 3.98 -14.37
CA HIS A 282 -13.88 5.13 -14.68
C HIS A 282 -14.89 4.75 -15.78
N PRO A 283 -16.14 5.23 -15.76
CA PRO A 283 -17.16 4.86 -16.76
C PRO A 283 -16.81 5.23 -18.21
N SER A 284 -15.84 6.14 -18.43
CA SER A 284 -15.32 6.40 -19.78
C SER A 284 -14.53 5.21 -20.37
N GLY A 285 -14.00 4.32 -19.52
CA GLY A 285 -13.13 3.20 -19.93
C GLY A 285 -11.68 3.58 -20.24
N GLU A 286 -11.31 4.86 -20.10
CA GLU A 286 -9.98 5.38 -20.47
C GLU A 286 -8.92 5.14 -19.39
N TYR A 287 -9.32 5.03 -18.13
CA TYR A 287 -8.41 4.79 -17.00
C TYR A 287 -9.11 4.06 -15.85
N LEU A 288 -8.30 3.60 -14.91
CA LEU A 288 -8.72 3.01 -13.64
C LEU A 288 -8.19 3.83 -12.49
N VAL A 289 -8.90 3.82 -11.37
CA VAL A 289 -8.40 4.25 -10.05
C VAL A 289 -8.06 3.02 -9.22
N PHE A 290 -7.02 3.09 -8.41
CA PHE A 290 -6.61 2.04 -7.48
C PHE A 290 -5.92 2.65 -6.25
N ALA A 291 -5.73 1.87 -5.19
CA ALA A 291 -4.98 2.28 -4.00
C ALA A 291 -3.60 1.64 -4.01
N THR A 292 -2.55 2.36 -3.59
CA THR A 292 -1.22 1.78 -3.41
C THR A 292 -0.47 2.34 -2.22
N ASN A 293 0.40 1.52 -1.64
CA ASN A 293 1.30 1.91 -0.55
C ASN A 293 2.68 2.39 -1.05
N LEU A 294 2.75 2.83 -2.31
CA LEU A 294 3.97 3.33 -2.96
C LEU A 294 4.69 4.42 -2.14
N ASN A 295 3.95 5.21 -1.35
CA ASN A 295 4.50 6.30 -0.53
C ASN A 295 4.71 5.92 0.96
N GLY A 296 4.66 4.63 1.30
CA GLY A 296 4.97 4.15 2.64
C GLY A 296 4.14 2.95 3.05
N PHE A 297 4.74 2.01 3.77
CA PHE A 297 4.12 0.71 4.10
C PHE A 297 2.71 0.81 4.71
N ALA A 298 2.48 1.80 5.57
CA ALA A 298 1.19 2.05 6.23
C ALA A 298 0.38 3.19 5.59
N ASN A 299 0.91 3.83 4.53
CA ASN A 299 0.27 4.94 3.84
C ASN A 299 -0.30 4.48 2.50
N PHE A 300 -1.60 4.24 2.43
CA PHE A 300 -2.29 3.91 1.18
C PHE A 300 -2.93 5.15 0.60
N GLU A 301 -2.66 5.41 -0.68
CA GLU A 301 -3.15 6.56 -1.42
C GLU A 301 -3.79 6.11 -2.73
N LEU A 302 -4.72 6.89 -3.25
CA LEU A 302 -5.35 6.64 -4.53
C LEU A 302 -4.46 7.10 -5.69
N TYR A 303 -4.47 6.33 -6.77
CA TYR A 303 -3.74 6.55 -8.01
C TYR A 303 -4.61 6.23 -9.23
N LEU A 304 -4.35 6.88 -10.35
CA LEU A 304 -4.89 6.56 -11.66
C LEU A 304 -3.88 5.78 -12.49
N VAL A 305 -4.36 4.88 -13.34
CA VAL A 305 -3.57 4.26 -14.41
C VAL A 305 -4.38 4.23 -15.70
N ASP A 306 -3.75 4.58 -16.83
CA ASP A 306 -4.34 4.43 -18.17
C ASP A 306 -4.82 2.99 -18.40
N ALA A 307 -6.00 2.81 -19.00
CA ALA A 307 -6.59 1.50 -19.25
C ALA A 307 -5.77 0.68 -20.26
N GLY A 308 -4.94 1.32 -21.08
CA GLY A 308 -3.95 0.67 -21.92
C GLY A 308 -2.67 0.24 -21.20
N GLY A 309 -2.45 0.68 -19.96
CA GLY A 309 -1.20 0.47 -19.21
C GLY A 309 0.01 1.11 -19.88
N LYS A 310 -0.15 2.19 -20.63
CA LYS A 310 0.94 2.82 -21.40
C LYS A 310 1.61 3.96 -20.67
N LYS A 311 1.03 4.43 -19.58
CA LYS A 311 1.48 5.62 -18.83
C LYS A 311 1.79 5.25 -17.39
N GLN A 312 2.69 5.99 -16.77
CA GLN A 312 2.99 5.87 -15.35
C GLN A 312 1.75 6.27 -14.52
N PRO A 313 1.50 5.62 -13.37
CA PRO A 313 0.38 5.99 -12.52
C PRO A 313 0.47 7.42 -11.98
N VAL A 314 -0.68 8.07 -11.85
CA VAL A 314 -0.82 9.45 -11.37
C VAL A 314 -1.46 9.45 -9.99
N ARG A 315 -0.84 10.11 -9.00
CA ARG A 315 -1.39 10.18 -7.63
C ARG A 315 -2.66 11.05 -7.57
N VAL A 316 -3.62 10.66 -6.74
CA VAL A 316 -4.93 11.30 -6.57
C VAL A 316 -5.17 11.85 -5.17
N THR A 317 -4.66 11.18 -4.13
CA THR A 317 -4.81 11.64 -2.73
C THR A 317 -3.44 11.82 -2.07
N TRP A 318 -3.36 12.73 -1.10
CA TRP A 318 -2.13 13.03 -0.36
C TRP A 318 -2.34 13.06 1.16
N THR A 319 -3.31 12.31 1.67
CA THR A 319 -3.65 12.30 3.08
C THR A 319 -3.02 11.09 3.77
N ASP A 320 -2.07 11.33 4.68
CA ASP A 320 -1.42 10.28 5.46
C ASP A 320 -2.44 9.31 6.10
N GLY A 321 -2.21 8.02 5.89
CA GLY A 321 -2.96 6.94 6.52
C GLY A 321 -3.53 5.98 5.49
N PHE A 322 -4.85 5.90 5.40
CA PHE A 322 -5.48 4.96 4.48
C PHE A 322 -6.53 5.70 3.67
N ASP A 323 -6.29 5.79 2.38
CA ASP A 323 -7.27 6.03 1.32
C ASP A 323 -7.28 4.81 0.38
N GLY A 324 -8.44 4.17 0.27
CA GLY A 324 -8.57 2.97 -0.57
C GLY A 324 -10.01 2.58 -0.86
N LEU A 325 -10.19 1.44 -1.52
CA LEU A 325 -11.51 0.96 -1.96
C LEU A 325 -12.30 2.02 -2.78
N PRO A 326 -11.68 2.60 -3.83
CA PRO A 326 -12.33 3.64 -4.63
C PRO A 326 -13.43 3.08 -5.53
N ALA A 327 -14.48 3.86 -5.76
CA ALA A 327 -15.54 3.58 -6.73
C ALA A 327 -16.07 4.87 -7.37
N PHE A 328 -16.12 4.92 -8.70
CA PHE A 328 -16.73 6.04 -9.42
C PHE A 328 -18.25 5.90 -9.46
N SER A 329 -18.96 7.03 -9.45
CA SER A 329 -20.39 7.04 -9.77
C SER A 329 -20.62 6.67 -11.24
N PRO A 330 -21.80 6.12 -11.61
CA PRO A 330 -22.07 5.67 -12.99
C PRO A 330 -21.98 6.78 -14.04
N ASP A 331 -22.20 8.04 -13.64
CA ASP A 331 -22.08 9.22 -14.49
C ASP A 331 -20.65 9.78 -14.58
N GLY A 332 -19.70 9.20 -13.83
CA GLY A 332 -18.28 9.60 -13.81
C GLY A 332 -18.01 10.92 -13.08
N LYS A 333 -19.01 11.51 -12.41
CA LYS A 333 -18.89 12.85 -11.81
C LYS A 333 -18.52 12.84 -10.34
N ARG A 334 -18.53 11.68 -9.69
CA ARG A 334 -18.21 11.55 -8.26
C ARG A 334 -17.30 10.35 -8.04
N LEU A 335 -16.46 10.46 -7.03
CA LEU A 335 -15.63 9.37 -6.50
C LEU A 335 -16.01 9.14 -5.05
N SER A 336 -16.27 7.88 -4.68
CA SER A 336 -16.29 7.45 -3.28
C SER A 336 -15.05 6.63 -2.95
N TRP A 337 -14.55 6.74 -1.73
CA TRP A 337 -13.45 5.91 -1.23
C TRP A 337 -13.54 5.78 0.29
N THR A 338 -12.88 4.76 0.83
CA THR A 338 -12.74 4.54 2.25
C THR A 338 -11.51 5.26 2.78
N SER A 339 -11.68 6.08 3.82
CA SER A 339 -10.62 6.90 4.39
C SER A 339 -10.61 6.94 5.92
N LYS A 340 -9.45 7.25 6.50
CA LYS A 340 -9.28 7.64 7.91
C LYS A 340 -9.11 9.14 8.12
N ARG A 341 -9.30 9.96 7.07
CA ARG A 341 -9.04 11.40 7.07
C ARG A 341 -9.81 12.24 8.10
N SER A 342 -10.89 11.72 8.70
CA SER A 342 -11.58 12.42 9.78
C SER A 342 -10.84 12.39 11.12
N GLY A 343 -9.82 11.54 11.28
CA GLY A 343 -9.10 11.36 12.55
C GLY A 343 -9.90 10.65 13.64
N VAL A 344 -11.17 10.32 13.40
CA VAL A 344 -12.00 9.52 14.28
C VAL A 344 -11.58 8.04 14.17
N GLY A 345 -11.73 7.28 15.27
CA GLY A 345 -11.37 5.86 15.28
C GLY A 345 -12.11 5.06 14.19
N GLY A 346 -11.34 4.44 13.30
CA GLY A 346 -11.84 3.59 12.21
C GLY A 346 -11.91 4.29 10.86
N SER A 347 -12.06 3.50 9.79
CA SER A 347 -12.23 4.02 8.43
C SER A 347 -13.70 4.31 8.13
N GLN A 348 -13.98 5.31 7.31
CA GLN A 348 -15.33 5.68 6.87
C GLN A 348 -15.34 5.95 5.37
N ILE A 349 -16.51 5.90 4.73
CA ILE A 349 -16.66 6.20 3.30
C ILE A 349 -16.78 7.71 3.14
N PHE A 350 -16.06 8.26 2.17
CA PHE A 350 -16.11 9.64 1.72
C PHE A 350 -16.62 9.70 0.29
N LEU A 351 -17.15 10.86 -0.08
CA LEU A 351 -17.66 11.18 -1.40
C LEU A 351 -17.15 12.56 -1.80
N ALA A 352 -16.69 12.70 -3.04
CA ALA A 352 -16.30 13.99 -3.63
C ALA A 352 -16.81 14.11 -5.06
N ASP A 353 -16.93 15.35 -5.52
CA ASP A 353 -17.06 15.66 -6.94
C ASP A 353 -15.73 15.35 -7.62
N TRP A 354 -15.79 14.67 -8.76
CA TRP A 354 -14.65 14.20 -9.54
C TRP A 354 -14.45 15.06 -10.78
N ASN A 355 -13.22 15.51 -10.99
CA ASN A 355 -12.83 16.26 -12.18
C ASN A 355 -12.25 15.33 -13.26
N HIS A 356 -13.12 14.80 -14.11
CA HIS A 356 -12.72 13.88 -15.19
C HIS A 356 -11.75 14.51 -16.20
N ASP A 357 -11.98 15.77 -16.58
CA ASP A 357 -11.16 16.43 -17.61
C ASP A 357 -9.72 16.60 -17.11
N ALA A 358 -9.53 17.08 -15.87
CA ALA A 358 -8.21 17.16 -15.26
C ALA A 358 -7.54 15.79 -15.10
N ALA A 359 -8.31 14.74 -14.78
CA ALA A 359 -7.78 13.38 -14.72
C ALA A 359 -7.24 12.90 -16.08
N MET A 360 -7.97 13.16 -17.17
CA MET A 360 -7.54 12.82 -18.52
C MET A 360 -6.29 13.59 -18.94
N GLU A 361 -6.20 14.88 -18.61
CA GLU A 361 -5.01 15.70 -18.85
C GLU A 361 -3.79 15.12 -18.12
N LEU A 362 -3.90 14.86 -16.81
CA LEU A 362 -2.80 14.32 -16.01
C LEU A 362 -2.37 12.93 -16.48
N VAL A 363 -3.30 12.03 -16.82
CA VAL A 363 -2.97 10.70 -17.35
C VAL A 363 -2.31 10.80 -18.72
N ALA A 364 -2.74 11.72 -19.59
CA ALA A 364 -2.14 11.93 -20.90
C ALA A 364 -0.72 12.51 -20.81
N GLU A 365 -0.49 13.43 -19.87
CA GLU A 365 0.81 14.07 -19.59
C GLU A 365 1.77 13.15 -18.83
N ALA A 366 1.25 12.13 -18.13
CA ALA A 366 2.10 11.19 -17.40
C ALA A 366 3.15 10.54 -18.32
N PRO A 367 4.37 10.28 -17.83
CA PRO A 367 5.41 9.64 -18.61
C PRO A 367 4.96 8.29 -19.16
N ALA A 368 5.45 7.91 -20.34
CA ALA A 368 5.16 6.58 -20.87
C ALA A 368 5.77 5.49 -19.97
N ARG A 369 4.99 4.45 -19.68
CA ARG A 369 5.43 3.31 -18.89
C ARG A 369 6.45 2.51 -19.70
N GLY A 370 7.63 2.31 -19.12
CA GLY A 370 8.75 1.67 -19.81
C GLY A 370 9.50 2.60 -20.76
N ALA A 371 9.05 3.84 -20.99
CA ALA A 371 9.95 4.88 -21.45
C ALA A 371 10.81 5.27 -20.23
N GLY A 372 11.98 4.65 -20.11
CA GLY A 372 13.10 5.44 -19.62
C GLY A 372 13.10 6.73 -20.45
N THR A 373 13.18 7.88 -19.79
CA THR A 373 13.15 9.18 -20.44
C THR A 373 14.05 9.19 -21.66
N ALA A 374 13.44 9.19 -22.85
CA ALA A 374 14.12 9.37 -24.13
C ALA A 374 14.76 10.78 -24.26
N GLU A 375 14.72 11.59 -23.20
CA GLU A 375 15.50 12.82 -23.05
C GLU A 375 16.90 12.59 -22.47
N GLU A 376 17.31 11.35 -22.21
CA GLU A 376 18.72 10.95 -22.02
C GLU A 376 19.28 10.12 -23.18
N GLU A 377 18.59 10.08 -24.34
CA GLU A 377 19.11 9.48 -25.57
C GLU A 377 19.93 10.47 -26.42
N ASP A 378 21.01 11.02 -25.84
CA ASP A 378 22.24 11.28 -26.61
C ASP A 378 23.48 11.22 -25.71
N SER A 379 23.72 10.08 -25.09
CA SER A 379 25.04 9.73 -24.54
C SER A 379 25.67 8.57 -25.31
N ARG A 380 25.72 8.68 -26.65
CA ARG A 380 26.84 8.10 -27.40
C ARG A 380 28.11 8.92 -27.16
N LYS A 381 28.52 8.90 -25.88
CA LYS A 381 29.75 9.31 -25.21
C LYS A 381 29.40 9.39 -23.72
N ASP A 382 29.60 8.29 -23.01
CA ASP A 382 29.49 8.23 -21.56
C ASP A 382 30.54 9.17 -20.94
N PRO A 383 30.17 10.32 -20.33
CA PRO A 383 31.15 11.27 -19.80
C PRO A 383 31.70 10.86 -18.42
N LEU A 384 31.20 9.78 -17.83
CA LEU A 384 31.48 9.38 -16.45
C LEU A 384 32.62 8.37 -16.32
N LEU A 385 32.97 7.67 -17.41
CA LEU A 385 34.00 6.63 -17.43
C LEU A 385 35.14 7.03 -18.38
N SER A 386 36.38 6.99 -17.91
CA SER A 386 37.54 7.23 -18.77
C SER A 386 37.74 6.09 -19.78
N SER A 387 38.44 6.37 -20.87
CA SER A 387 38.87 5.33 -21.81
C SER A 387 39.73 4.25 -21.13
N GLU A 388 40.49 4.61 -20.10
CA GLU A 388 41.23 3.65 -19.28
C GLU A 388 40.31 2.72 -18.48
N ALA A 389 39.20 3.23 -17.93
CA ALA A 389 38.21 2.44 -17.19
C ALA A 389 37.49 1.40 -18.06
N LEU A 390 37.34 1.69 -19.37
CA LEU A 390 36.66 0.80 -20.32
C LEU A 390 37.59 -0.22 -20.99
N ALA A 391 38.92 0.02 -20.96
CA ALA A 391 39.89 -0.80 -21.69
C ALA A 391 39.95 -2.24 -21.19
N GLY A 392 39.90 -2.48 -19.88
CA GLY A 392 40.00 -3.83 -19.32
C GLY A 392 38.71 -4.63 -19.34
N LEU A 393 37.54 -3.99 -19.47
CA LEU A 393 36.25 -4.68 -19.63
C LEU A 393 36.23 -5.55 -20.89
N SER A 394 36.81 -5.06 -22.00
CA SER A 394 36.88 -5.78 -23.28
C SER A 394 37.82 -6.98 -23.30
N ALA A 395 38.67 -7.14 -22.27
CA ALA A 395 39.65 -8.22 -22.16
C ALA A 395 39.15 -9.41 -21.31
N THR A 396 37.99 -9.27 -20.67
CA THR A 396 37.47 -10.23 -19.71
C THR A 396 36.95 -11.52 -20.34
N ALA A 397 37.08 -12.65 -19.64
CA ALA A 397 36.71 -13.98 -20.12
C ALA A 397 35.65 -14.66 -19.24
N ALA A 398 34.96 -15.68 -19.78
CA ALA A 398 33.94 -16.45 -19.04
C ALA A 398 34.51 -17.31 -17.89
N ARG A 399 35.84 -17.48 -17.83
CA ARG A 399 36.54 -18.12 -16.71
C ARG A 399 36.84 -17.06 -15.65
N VAL A 400 36.80 -17.43 -14.38
CA VAL A 400 37.30 -16.53 -13.32
C VAL A 400 38.81 -16.39 -13.50
N ASP A 401 39.24 -15.24 -14.02
CA ASP A 401 40.64 -14.92 -14.31
C ASP A 401 41.18 -13.94 -13.25
N GLU A 402 42.43 -14.14 -12.80
CA GLU A 402 43.03 -13.28 -11.78
C GLU A 402 43.19 -11.85 -12.26
N ASP A 403 43.51 -11.66 -13.55
CA ASP A 403 43.73 -10.34 -14.13
C ASP A 403 42.39 -9.58 -14.27
N ASP A 404 41.30 -10.28 -14.61
CA ASP A 404 39.95 -9.71 -14.67
C ASP A 404 39.47 -9.26 -13.27
N LEU A 405 39.68 -10.11 -12.26
CA LEU A 405 39.34 -9.78 -10.87
C LEU A 405 40.13 -8.57 -10.38
N ARG A 406 41.44 -8.55 -10.65
CA ARG A 406 42.32 -7.44 -10.29
C ARG A 406 41.84 -6.14 -10.94
N HIS A 407 41.52 -6.17 -12.23
CA HIS A 407 41.04 -5.00 -12.97
C HIS A 407 39.73 -4.44 -12.39
N HIS A 408 38.73 -5.29 -12.15
CA HIS A 408 37.46 -4.86 -11.54
C HIS A 408 37.67 -4.28 -10.13
N ILE A 409 38.53 -4.90 -9.32
CA ILE A 409 38.82 -4.44 -7.95
C ILE A 409 39.56 -3.10 -7.98
N GLU A 410 40.58 -2.94 -8.81
CA GLU A 410 41.37 -1.71 -8.91
C GLU A 410 40.52 -0.51 -9.34
N TYR A 411 39.59 -0.71 -10.28
CA TYR A 411 38.64 0.33 -10.66
C TYR A 411 37.60 0.60 -9.57
N LEU A 412 36.90 -0.43 -9.07
CA LEU A 412 35.81 -0.28 -8.08
C LEU A 412 36.29 0.17 -6.69
N ALA A 413 37.59 0.06 -6.41
CA ALA A 413 38.25 0.59 -5.22
C ALA A 413 39.16 1.79 -5.53
N GLY A 414 39.13 2.28 -6.77
CA GLY A 414 40.00 3.34 -7.25
C GLY A 414 39.69 4.69 -6.59
N PRO A 415 40.70 5.58 -6.46
CA PRO A 415 40.53 6.89 -5.86
C PRO A 415 39.56 7.79 -6.63
N GLU A 416 39.38 7.54 -7.94
CA GLU A 416 38.48 8.28 -8.84
C GLU A 416 36.98 8.13 -8.54
N LEU A 417 36.63 7.13 -7.73
CA LEU A 417 35.28 6.96 -7.25
C LEU A 417 35.00 7.79 -5.99
N GLU A 418 35.98 8.31 -5.26
CA GLU A 418 35.77 9.19 -4.08
C GLU A 418 34.80 8.66 -2.99
N GLY A 419 34.40 7.38 -3.06
CA GLY A 419 33.42 6.73 -2.18
C GLY A 419 32.07 6.43 -2.84
N ARG A 420 31.39 5.38 -2.37
CA ARG A 420 30.16 4.82 -2.97
C ARG A 420 28.97 4.88 -2.02
N MET A 421 28.81 5.99 -1.29
CA MET A 421 27.57 6.20 -0.52
C MET A 421 26.40 6.41 -1.49
N THR A 422 25.20 6.02 -1.09
CA THR A 422 23.99 6.13 -1.94
C THR A 422 23.84 7.55 -2.47
N GLY A 423 23.76 7.70 -3.80
CA GLY A 423 23.59 8.99 -4.47
C GLY A 423 24.86 9.83 -4.65
N THR A 424 26.05 9.34 -4.27
CA THR A 424 27.31 10.06 -4.56
C THR A 424 27.72 9.90 -6.03
N PRO A 425 28.50 10.84 -6.60
CA PRO A 425 29.06 10.69 -7.96
C PRO A 425 29.87 9.40 -8.13
N GLY A 426 30.55 8.96 -7.07
CA GLY A 426 31.28 7.70 -7.03
C GLY A 426 30.43 6.45 -7.13
N GLU A 427 29.28 6.45 -6.46
CA GLU A 427 28.30 5.37 -6.57
C GLU A 427 27.78 5.29 -8.01
N GLN A 428 27.40 6.42 -8.60
CA GLN A 428 26.95 6.51 -10.00
C GLN A 428 27.99 6.00 -11.00
N LYS A 429 29.27 6.38 -10.85
CA LYS A 429 30.38 5.87 -11.67
C LYS A 429 30.59 4.36 -11.50
N ALA A 430 30.41 3.84 -10.28
CA ALA A 430 30.55 2.42 -10.01
C ALA A 430 29.40 1.61 -10.61
N THR A 431 28.15 2.08 -10.47
CA THR A 431 26.99 1.42 -11.06
C THR A 431 26.98 1.51 -12.58
N ALA A 432 27.45 2.62 -13.17
CA ALA A 432 27.69 2.72 -14.61
C ALA A 432 28.73 1.71 -15.11
N TYR A 433 29.85 1.55 -14.41
CA TYR A 433 30.84 0.53 -14.75
C TYR A 433 30.27 -0.90 -14.73
N VAL A 434 29.48 -1.24 -13.71
CA VAL A 434 28.85 -2.56 -13.60
C VAL A 434 27.81 -2.78 -14.70
N ALA A 435 26.98 -1.77 -15.01
CA ALA A 435 26.02 -1.82 -16.11
C ALA A 435 26.72 -2.07 -17.46
N ARG A 436 27.84 -1.37 -17.72
CA ARG A 436 28.68 -1.61 -18.91
C ARG A 436 29.27 -3.01 -18.96
N ALA A 437 29.71 -3.55 -17.83
CA ALA A 437 30.18 -4.93 -17.75
C ALA A 437 29.06 -5.91 -18.15
N PHE A 438 27.84 -5.71 -17.63
CA PHE A 438 26.69 -6.54 -17.96
C PHE A 438 26.31 -6.47 -19.44
N GLU A 439 26.34 -5.29 -20.06
CA GLU A 439 26.15 -5.12 -21.51
C GLU A 439 27.16 -5.94 -22.30
N GLN A 440 28.45 -5.84 -21.95
CA GLN A 440 29.52 -6.56 -22.65
C GLN A 440 29.42 -8.07 -22.47
N PHE A 441 28.95 -8.53 -21.31
CA PHE A 441 28.68 -9.95 -21.07
C PHE A 441 27.44 -10.47 -21.81
N GLY A 442 26.71 -9.62 -22.53
CA GLY A 442 25.49 -9.97 -23.23
C GLY A 442 24.32 -10.27 -22.27
N LEU A 443 24.44 -9.88 -20.99
CA LEU A 443 23.33 -9.94 -20.05
C LEU A 443 22.28 -8.93 -20.48
N LYS A 444 21.02 -9.19 -20.15
CA LYS A 444 19.92 -8.24 -20.41
C LYS A 444 19.39 -7.71 -19.09
N PRO A 445 18.97 -6.44 -19.02
CA PRO A 445 18.29 -5.92 -17.84
C PRO A 445 17.09 -6.80 -17.47
N PHE A 446 16.88 -7.02 -16.18
CA PHE A 446 15.79 -7.82 -15.65
C PHE A 446 14.65 -6.88 -15.24
N LEU A 447 13.46 -7.07 -15.82
CA LEU A 447 12.23 -6.30 -15.52
C LEU A 447 12.25 -4.81 -15.93
N SER A 448 13.25 -4.35 -16.67
CA SER A 448 13.39 -2.95 -17.11
C SER A 448 14.07 -2.86 -18.48
N GLN A 449 14.14 -1.65 -19.05
CA GLN A 449 14.93 -1.36 -20.26
C GLN A 449 16.39 -0.99 -19.95
N SER A 450 16.77 -0.92 -18.68
CA SER A 450 18.06 -0.40 -18.21
C SER A 450 18.53 -1.15 -16.95
N TYR A 451 19.84 -1.34 -16.76
CA TYR A 451 20.37 -1.98 -15.55
C TYR A 451 20.19 -1.12 -14.28
N PHE A 452 19.72 0.12 -14.43
CA PHE A 452 19.48 1.04 -13.33
C PHE A 452 18.02 1.01 -12.88
N HIS A 453 17.83 0.86 -11.57
CA HIS A 453 16.53 0.91 -10.91
C HIS A 453 16.55 2.05 -9.88
N PRO A 454 16.05 3.25 -10.23
CA PRO A 454 16.04 4.37 -9.30
C PRO A 454 15.03 4.14 -8.18
N PHE A 455 15.38 4.56 -6.97
CA PHE A 455 14.46 4.61 -5.83
C PHE A 455 14.73 5.86 -5.02
N GLU A 456 13.66 6.42 -4.43
CA GLU A 456 13.80 7.55 -3.52
C GLU A 456 14.26 7.06 -2.14
N PHE A 457 15.11 7.84 -1.51
CA PHE A 457 15.51 7.62 -0.13
C PHE A 457 15.73 8.96 0.55
N THR A 458 15.49 9.00 1.86
CA THR A 458 15.87 10.15 2.67
C THR A 458 17.39 10.19 2.78
N ALA A 459 18.01 11.06 1.97
CA ALA A 459 19.46 11.24 1.95
C ALA A 459 20.02 11.90 3.21
N GLY A 460 19.17 12.58 3.97
CA GLY A 460 19.51 13.23 5.24
C GLY A 460 18.31 13.89 5.89
N VAL A 461 18.51 14.35 7.12
CA VAL A 461 17.57 15.22 7.84
C VAL A 461 18.34 16.38 8.44
N ASP A 462 17.76 17.57 8.38
CA ASP A 462 18.34 18.77 8.97
C ASP A 462 17.49 19.27 10.14
N LEU A 463 18.15 19.87 11.13
CA LEU A 463 17.48 20.46 12.28
C LEU A 463 16.95 21.85 11.90
N GLY A 464 15.65 22.08 12.09
CA GLY A 464 15.07 23.41 12.01
C GLY A 464 15.31 24.25 13.28
N ASP A 465 15.04 25.55 13.21
CA ASP A 465 15.33 26.51 14.27
C ASP A 465 14.46 26.38 15.54
N ARG A 466 13.42 25.54 15.49
CA ARG A 466 12.42 25.38 16.57
C ARG A 466 12.70 24.22 17.51
N ASN A 467 13.85 23.56 17.39
CA ASN A 467 14.22 22.45 18.27
C ASN A 467 14.71 22.98 19.62
N THR A 468 13.89 22.83 20.66
CA THR A 468 14.23 23.23 22.03
C THR A 468 13.94 22.11 23.01
N LEU A 469 14.80 21.94 24.01
CA LEU A 469 14.57 21.04 25.13
C LEU A 469 14.93 21.77 26.42
N ALA A 470 14.10 21.65 27.45
CA ALA A 470 14.39 22.17 28.77
C ALA A 470 14.14 21.09 29.82
N LEU A 471 15.02 21.01 30.82
CA LEU A 471 14.86 20.14 31.98
C LEU A 471 14.45 20.99 33.18
N GLN A 472 13.40 20.57 33.87
CA GLN A 472 12.98 21.17 35.14
C GLN A 472 13.43 20.24 36.28
N VAL A 473 14.25 20.75 37.21
CA VAL A 473 14.68 20.02 38.41
C VAL A 473 14.35 20.85 39.64
N GLY A 474 13.26 20.50 40.32
CA GLY A 474 12.71 21.35 41.39
C GLY A 474 12.26 22.69 40.83
N GLU A 475 12.76 23.79 41.41
CA GLU A 475 12.46 25.17 40.94
C GLU A 475 13.39 25.64 39.82
N GLU A 476 14.47 24.92 39.51
CA GLU A 476 15.44 25.31 38.49
C GLU A 476 15.05 24.78 37.10
N LYS A 477 15.08 25.68 36.11
CA LYS A 477 14.88 25.37 34.68
C LYS A 477 16.20 25.48 33.93
N LEU A 478 16.64 24.38 33.35
CA LEU A 478 17.84 24.31 32.51
C LEU A 478 17.46 24.17 31.04
N ALA A 479 17.80 25.16 30.21
CA ALA A 479 17.67 25.06 28.76
C ALA A 479 18.86 24.29 28.17
N LEU A 480 18.57 23.20 27.45
CA LEU A 480 19.57 22.32 26.85
C LEU A 480 19.87 22.72 25.41
N LYS A 481 21.14 22.75 25.06
CA LYS A 481 21.61 23.13 23.73
C LYS A 481 21.58 21.96 22.77
N VAL A 482 20.97 22.18 21.62
CA VAL A 482 20.98 21.24 20.49
C VAL A 482 22.42 20.99 20.01
N ASN A 483 22.73 19.72 19.72
CA ASN A 483 24.05 19.19 19.32
C ASN A 483 25.17 19.26 20.38
N GLU A 484 24.95 19.89 21.53
CA GLU A 484 25.84 19.83 22.69
C GLU A 484 25.28 18.88 23.75
N ASP A 485 24.09 19.17 24.25
CA ASP A 485 23.45 18.43 25.36
C ASP A 485 22.48 17.36 24.86
N TRP A 486 21.82 17.61 23.73
CA TRP A 486 20.86 16.68 23.14
C TRP A 486 20.78 16.84 21.62
N ARG A 487 20.29 15.80 20.93
CA ARG A 487 20.06 15.83 19.48
C ARG A 487 18.84 15.00 19.12
N PRO A 488 17.82 15.57 18.46
CA PRO A 488 16.73 14.78 17.92
C PRO A 488 17.24 13.94 16.75
N LEU A 489 16.63 12.76 16.58
CA LEU A 489 17.00 11.82 15.54
C LEU A 489 16.02 11.92 14.37
N SER A 490 16.39 11.38 13.21
CA SER A 490 15.58 11.42 11.99
C SER A 490 14.19 10.78 12.12
N PHE A 491 13.98 9.99 13.17
CA PHE A 491 12.74 9.29 13.47
C PHE A 491 12.04 9.84 14.74
N SER A 492 12.49 10.98 15.27
CA SER A 492 11.81 11.66 16.38
C SER A 492 10.45 12.20 15.92
N GLN A 493 9.46 12.15 16.81
CA GLN A 493 8.14 12.74 16.57
C GLN A 493 8.24 14.27 16.47
N LEU A 494 7.40 14.87 15.64
CA LEU A 494 7.19 16.32 15.59
C LEU A 494 6.11 16.74 16.60
N GLY A 495 6.38 17.79 17.37
CA GLY A 495 5.43 18.36 18.33
C GLY A 495 6.05 18.68 19.69
N GLU A 496 5.22 19.12 20.62
CA GLU A 496 5.59 19.32 22.03
C GLU A 496 5.41 18.02 22.81
N ILE A 497 6.38 17.70 23.68
CA ILE A 497 6.37 16.51 24.52
C ILE A 497 6.75 16.94 25.94
N ASP A 498 5.84 16.70 26.88
CA ASP A 498 6.07 16.88 28.31
C ASP A 498 6.09 15.50 28.99
N ALA A 499 7.28 15.05 29.40
CA ALA A 499 7.48 13.78 30.08
C ALA A 499 7.92 14.02 31.53
N GLU A 500 7.09 13.57 32.48
CA GLU A 500 7.28 13.78 33.92
C GLU A 500 8.03 12.63 34.61
N GLU A 501 8.09 11.45 33.98
CA GLU A 501 8.68 10.24 34.56
C GLU A 501 9.94 9.78 33.82
N ILE A 502 10.91 9.26 34.57
CA ILE A 502 12.11 8.59 34.04
C ILE A 502 12.01 7.09 34.31
N VAL A 503 12.18 6.28 33.26
CA VAL A 503 12.22 4.82 33.32
C VAL A 503 13.62 4.34 32.96
N PHE A 504 14.25 3.57 33.85
CA PHE A 504 15.55 2.98 33.59
C PHE A 504 15.41 1.61 32.91
N ALA A 505 15.78 1.52 31.63
CA ALA A 505 15.67 0.31 30.82
C ALA A 505 17.01 -0.44 30.70
N GLY A 506 17.86 -0.40 31.72
CA GLY A 506 19.13 -1.14 31.73
C GLY A 506 19.99 -0.82 30.52
N TYR A 507 20.36 -1.82 29.72
CA TYR A 507 21.12 -1.62 28.48
C TYR A 507 20.26 -1.28 27.25
N GLY A 508 18.94 -1.25 27.36
CA GLY A 508 18.03 -0.94 26.24
C GLY A 508 18.16 -1.91 25.05
N ILE A 509 18.57 -3.15 25.30
CA ILE A 509 18.78 -4.19 24.29
C ILE A 509 17.52 -5.06 24.23
N GLU A 510 17.07 -5.34 23.00
CA GLU A 510 15.99 -6.28 22.68
C GLU A 510 16.53 -7.32 21.67
N ILE A 511 16.46 -8.60 22.03
CA ILE A 511 16.84 -9.73 21.20
C ILE A 511 15.62 -10.62 21.02
N PRO A 512 15.12 -10.79 19.78
CA PRO A 512 14.00 -11.67 19.49
C PRO A 512 14.40 -13.14 19.63
N GLU A 513 13.44 -13.99 19.99
CA GLU A 513 13.63 -15.44 20.04
C GLU A 513 13.80 -16.03 18.63
N GLY A 514 14.60 -17.10 18.51
CA GLY A 514 14.51 -18.00 17.36
C GLY A 514 15.40 -17.68 16.16
N GLN A 515 16.28 -16.66 16.24
CA GLN A 515 17.32 -16.50 15.22
C GLN A 515 18.33 -17.65 15.33
N VAL A 516 18.62 -18.29 14.20
CA VAL A 516 19.54 -19.43 14.11
C VAL A 516 20.97 -18.91 13.97
N ALA A 517 21.84 -19.28 14.90
CA ALA A 517 23.27 -19.00 14.83
C ALA A 517 23.95 -19.91 13.80
N GLY A 518 25.20 -19.59 13.42
CA GLY A 518 25.95 -20.37 12.42
C GLY A 518 26.20 -21.84 12.79
N ASP A 519 25.95 -22.23 14.04
CA ASP A 519 26.02 -23.60 14.56
C ASP A 519 24.65 -24.31 14.66
N GLY A 520 23.57 -23.67 14.20
CA GLY A 520 22.22 -24.21 14.22
C GLY A 520 21.46 -23.98 15.54
N SER A 521 22.08 -23.38 16.56
CA SER A 521 21.40 -23.05 17.82
C SER A 521 20.45 -21.86 17.67
N LYS A 522 19.34 -21.86 18.40
CA LYS A 522 18.39 -20.73 18.42
C LYS A 522 18.75 -19.75 19.53
N THR A 523 18.67 -18.47 19.23
CA THR A 523 18.85 -17.40 20.20
C THR A 523 17.69 -17.37 21.22
N GLU A 524 18.04 -17.34 22.50
CA GLU A 524 17.11 -17.06 23.59
C GLU A 524 16.75 -15.57 23.62
N MET A 525 15.46 -15.29 23.85
CA MET A 525 14.94 -13.93 23.99
C MET A 525 15.65 -13.18 25.12
N TYR A 526 15.90 -11.89 24.90
CA TYR A 526 16.34 -10.97 25.95
C TYR A 526 15.67 -9.63 25.74
N SER A 527 15.03 -9.10 26.77
CA SER A 527 14.38 -7.80 26.70
C SER A 527 14.74 -6.97 27.91
N SER A 528 15.23 -5.75 27.65
CA SER A 528 15.43 -4.76 28.71
C SER A 528 14.13 -4.04 29.08
N TYR A 529 13.04 -4.32 28.36
CA TYR A 529 11.75 -3.62 28.44
C TYR A 529 10.58 -4.50 28.89
N TYR A 530 10.81 -5.80 29.12
CA TYR A 530 9.77 -6.81 29.36
C TYR A 530 8.71 -6.45 30.42
N HIS A 531 9.06 -5.60 31.39
CA HIS A 531 8.16 -5.12 32.45
C HIS A 531 8.04 -3.60 32.54
N LEU A 532 8.47 -2.87 31.50
CA LEU A 532 8.55 -1.41 31.50
C LEU A 532 7.50 -0.78 30.60
N ALA A 533 6.68 0.10 31.17
CA ALA A 533 5.83 1.01 30.41
C ALA A 533 6.63 2.28 30.10
N VAL A 534 7.08 2.43 28.85
CA VAL A 534 7.98 3.51 28.43
C VAL A 534 7.33 4.62 27.60
N LYS A 535 6.08 4.41 27.16
CA LYS A 535 5.35 5.38 26.36
C LYS A 535 5.19 6.70 27.13
N ASP A 536 5.48 7.82 26.47
CA ASP A 536 5.38 9.19 26.98
C ASP A 536 6.29 9.47 28.21
N LYS A 537 7.39 8.71 28.35
CA LYS A 537 8.36 8.83 29.45
C LYS A 537 9.80 8.99 28.96
N TRP A 538 10.67 9.52 29.81
CA TRP A 538 12.11 9.54 29.57
C TRP A 538 12.70 8.15 29.78
N VAL A 539 13.24 7.54 28.72
CA VAL A 539 13.91 6.25 28.83
C VAL A 539 15.41 6.46 29.04
N LEU A 540 15.91 6.05 30.20
CA LEU A 540 17.34 6.06 30.50
C LEU A 540 17.95 4.68 30.20
N VAL A 541 18.99 4.66 29.37
CA VAL A 541 19.73 3.44 29.01
C VAL A 541 21.22 3.59 29.24
N LEU A 542 21.87 2.49 29.62
CA LEU A 542 23.32 2.39 29.71
C LEU A 542 23.93 2.36 28.30
N ARG A 543 25.08 3.03 28.16
CA ARG A 543 25.94 2.88 26.98
C ARG A 543 26.57 1.48 26.97
N PHE A 544 27.00 1.02 25.80
CA PHE A 544 27.67 -0.28 25.60
C PHE A 544 26.77 -1.49 25.88
N MET A 545 27.34 -2.62 26.31
CA MET A 545 26.64 -3.88 26.57
C MET A 545 27.20 -4.52 27.85
N PRO A 546 26.50 -5.48 28.47
CA PRO A 546 27.01 -6.18 29.64
C PRO A 546 28.42 -6.77 29.42
N GLU A 547 29.35 -6.49 30.33
CA GLU A 547 30.76 -6.91 30.19
C GLU A 547 31.03 -8.33 30.69
N ASN A 548 30.25 -8.79 31.69
CA ASN A 548 30.40 -10.10 32.35
C ASN A 548 29.52 -11.18 31.71
N VAL A 549 29.68 -11.41 30.41
CA VAL A 549 28.93 -12.44 29.68
C VAL A 549 29.87 -13.30 28.83
N THR A 550 29.43 -14.50 28.48
CA THR A 550 30.21 -15.40 27.62
C THR A 550 30.55 -14.74 26.28
N PRO A 551 31.66 -15.10 25.62
CA PRO A 551 32.01 -14.57 24.30
C PRO A 551 30.88 -14.71 23.27
N GLU A 552 30.13 -15.81 23.33
CA GLU A 552 28.96 -16.10 22.49
C GLU A 552 27.85 -15.07 22.74
N ARG A 553 27.50 -14.84 24.01
CA ARG A 553 26.47 -13.88 24.39
C ARG A 553 26.90 -12.44 24.11
N ARG A 554 28.20 -12.13 24.24
CA ARG A 554 28.77 -10.84 23.87
C ARG A 554 28.62 -10.56 22.38
N ARG A 555 28.88 -11.56 21.51
CA ARG A 555 28.65 -11.43 20.06
C ARG A 555 27.18 -11.21 19.72
N GLN A 556 26.26 -11.88 20.43
CA GLN A 556 24.82 -11.66 20.27
C GLN A 556 24.43 -10.23 20.66
N PHE A 557 24.85 -9.75 21.84
CA PHE A 557 24.56 -8.38 22.29
C PHE A 557 25.19 -7.31 21.40
N ALA A 558 26.39 -7.55 20.86
CA ALA A 558 27.10 -6.58 20.02
C ALA A 558 26.22 -6.08 18.87
N ARG A 559 25.46 -6.99 18.22
CA ARG A 559 24.53 -6.69 17.12
C ARG A 559 23.43 -5.69 17.50
N TYR A 560 22.97 -5.72 18.75
CA TYR A 560 21.83 -4.93 19.25
C TYR A 560 22.26 -3.78 20.17
N SER A 561 23.56 -3.64 20.45
CA SER A 561 24.10 -2.68 21.41
C SER A 561 24.42 -1.30 20.84
N SER A 562 24.20 -1.08 19.54
CA SER A 562 24.46 0.23 18.94
C SER A 562 23.45 1.27 19.46
N MET A 563 23.89 2.51 19.61
CA MET A 563 23.01 3.60 20.08
C MET A 563 21.77 3.76 19.20
N ARG A 564 21.89 3.52 17.89
CA ARG A 564 20.77 3.55 16.95
C ARG A 564 19.74 2.46 17.27
N TYR A 565 20.17 1.21 17.48
CA TYR A 565 19.25 0.12 17.82
C TYR A 565 18.52 0.40 19.13
N LYS A 566 19.25 0.81 20.17
CA LYS A 566 18.66 1.13 21.46
C LYS A 566 17.62 2.25 21.38
N ALA A 567 17.92 3.31 20.63
CA ALA A 567 16.98 4.42 20.44
C ALA A 567 15.74 4.00 19.64
N MET A 568 15.89 3.12 18.64
CA MET A 568 14.76 2.58 17.88
C MET A 568 13.89 1.63 18.70
N THR A 569 14.46 0.88 19.63
CA THR A 569 13.73 -0.01 20.53
C THR A 569 12.99 0.75 21.63
N ALA A 570 13.55 1.87 22.10
CA ALA A 570 12.93 2.70 23.14
C ALA A 570 11.73 3.52 22.62
N ARG A 571 11.69 3.78 21.31
CA ARG A 571 10.54 4.35 20.59
C ARG A 571 9.38 3.36 20.59
#